data_AF-A0A7C2XXU7-F1
#
_entry.id   AF-A0A7C2XXU7-F1
#
_cell.length_a   1.000
_cell.length_b   1.000
_cell.length_c   1.000
_cell.angle_alpha   90.00
_cell.angle_beta   90.00
_cell.angle_gamma   90.00
#
_symmetry.space_group_name_H-M   'P 1'
#
loop_
_entity.id
_entity.type
_entity.pdbx_description
1 polymer ?
#
loop_
_entity_poly.entity_id
_entity_poly.type
_entity_poly.pdbx_seq_one_letter_code
_entity_poly.pdbx_strand_id
1 'polypeptide(L)'
;MARFYPKVGEKIFLQALNESVRRLIDEERSELKLTKARIRRYERKYKCNFQAFAKRLSFEGNYETHEDYGEWSYFEEKAKLISDDIANYERLAAA
;
A
#
# COMPACT_ATOMS: atom_id res chain seq x y z
N MET A 1 26.99 -39.55 2.48
CA MET A 1 26.81 -38.19 1.91
C MET A 1 25.33 -37.88 1.96
N ALA A 2 24.79 -36.81 2.55
CA ALA A 2 25.33 -35.48 2.81
C ALA A 2 25.21 -35.11 4.30
N ARG A 3 26.31 -34.62 4.90
CA ARG A 3 26.24 -33.86 6.15
C ARG A 3 25.66 -32.49 5.78
N PHE A 4 24.36 -32.30 5.99
CA PHE A 4 23.76 -30.97 5.97
C PHE A 4 24.54 -30.11 6.96
N TYR A 5 25.23 -29.07 6.49
CA TYR A 5 25.88 -28.07 7.33
C TYR A 5 24.76 -27.18 7.89
N PRO A 6 24.28 -27.41 9.14
CA PRO A 6 23.02 -26.81 9.60
C PRO A 6 23.12 -25.29 9.63
N LYS A 7 24.29 -24.78 10.04
CA LYS A 7 24.61 -23.35 10.10
C LYS A 7 24.70 -22.68 8.72
N VAL A 8 25.13 -23.41 7.69
CA VAL A 8 25.21 -22.86 6.32
C VAL A 8 23.80 -22.82 5.71
N GLY A 9 23.00 -23.86 5.93
CA GLY A 9 21.60 -23.88 5.52
C GLY A 9 20.77 -22.80 6.21
N GLU A 10 20.94 -22.61 7.51
CA GLU A 10 20.29 -21.54 8.29
C GLU A 10 20.67 -20.15 7.78
N LYS A 11 21.96 -19.91 7.52
CA LYS A 11 22.43 -18.63 6.98
C LYS A 11 21.84 -18.33 5.59
N ILE A 12 21.82 -19.33 4.70
CA ILE A 12 21.24 -19.18 3.35
C ILE A 12 19.73 -18.93 3.46
N PHE A 13 19.04 -19.65 4.34
CA PHE A 13 17.60 -19.48 4.58
C PHE A 13 17.28 -18.06 5.07
N LEU A 14 18.01 -17.55 6.07
CA LEU A 14 17.82 -16.18 6.58
C LEU A 14 18.13 -15.12 5.52
N GLN A 15 19.16 -15.33 4.69
CA GLN A 15 19.45 -14.42 3.58
C GLN A 15 18.31 -14.41 2.54
N ALA A 16 17.82 -15.58 2.14
CA ALA A 16 16.71 -15.69 1.20
C ALA A 16 15.42 -15.07 1.74
N LEU A 17 15.14 -15.25 3.04
CA LEU A 17 14.00 -14.61 3.71
C LEU A 17 14.13 -13.08 3.68
N ASN A 18 15.29 -12.55 4.05
CA ASN A 18 15.55 -11.10 4.05
C ASN A 18 15.42 -10.49 2.64
N GLU A 19 15.94 -11.17 1.61
CA GLU A 19 15.77 -10.72 0.23
C GLU A 19 14.32 -10.75 -0.22
N SER A 20 13.56 -11.78 0.19
CA SER A 20 12.14 -11.89 -0.13
C SER A 20 11.32 -10.78 0.53
N VAL A 21 11.57 -10.49 1.81
CA VAL A 21 10.90 -9.38 2.53
C VAL A 21 11.23 -8.03 1.89
N ARG A 22 12.49 -7.80 1.49
CA ARG A 22 12.87 -6.56 0.78
C ARG A 22 12.12 -6.39 -0.53
N ARG A 23 12.00 -7.45 -1.34
CA ARG A 23 11.25 -7.39 -2.60
C ARG A 23 9.78 -7.05 -2.37
N LEU A 24 9.14 -7.68 -1.38
CA LEU A 24 7.75 -7.37 -1.02
C LEU A 24 7.58 -5.90 -0.61
N ILE A 25 8.49 -5.37 0.23
CA ILE A 25 8.47 -3.95 0.61
C ILE A 25 8.58 -3.04 -0.62
N ASP A 26 9.47 -3.36 -1.56
CA ASP A 26 9.65 -2.56 -2.77
C ASP A 26 8.43 -2.62 -3.71
N GLU A 27 7.79 -3.79 -3.84
CA GLU A 27 6.55 -3.98 -4.57
C GLU A 27 5.41 -3.14 -3.97
N GLU A 28 5.19 -3.24 -2.66
CA GLU A 28 4.19 -2.47 -1.93
C GLU A 28 4.44 -0.96 -2.03
N ARG A 29 5.69 -0.51 -1.92
CA ARG A 29 6.05 0.91 -2.10
C ARG A 29 5.73 1.41 -3.50
N SER A 30 5.96 0.58 -4.52
CA SER A 30 5.59 0.90 -5.90
C SER A 30 4.08 1.03 -6.05
N GLU A 31 3.33 0.10 -5.47
CA GLU A 31 1.86 0.13 -5.50
C GLU A 31 1.28 1.33 -4.72
N LEU A 32 1.86 1.65 -3.56
CA LEU A 32 1.49 2.83 -2.78
C LEU A 32 1.70 4.12 -3.57
N LYS A 33 2.82 4.22 -4.30
CA LYS A 33 3.14 5.37 -5.15
C LYS A 33 2.09 5.53 -6.26
N LEU A 34 1.70 4.44 -6.92
CA LEU A 34 0.67 4.44 -7.95
C LEU A 34 -0.71 4.81 -7.37
N THR A 35 -1.06 4.25 -6.22
CA THR A 35 -2.34 4.52 -5.52
C THR A 35 -2.42 5.99 -5.09
N LYS A 36 -1.35 6.54 -4.49
CA LYS A 36 -1.26 7.98 -4.16
C LYS A 36 -1.34 8.87 -5.40
N ALA A 37 -0.81 8.44 -6.54
CA ALA A 37 -0.96 9.19 -7.79
C ALA A 37 -2.42 9.24 -8.27
N ARG A 38 -3.20 8.17 -8.05
CA ARG A 38 -4.66 8.15 -8.33
C ARG A 38 -5.42 9.07 -7.39
N ILE A 39 -5.14 9.02 -6.08
CA ILE A 39 -5.70 9.96 -5.08
C ILE A 39 -5.45 11.42 -5.52
N ARG A 40 -4.21 11.76 -5.89
CA ARG A 40 -3.86 13.10 -6.38
C ARG A 40 -4.59 13.54 -7.64
N ARG A 41 -5.16 12.62 -8.44
CA ARG A 41 -6.02 13.00 -9.58
C ARG A 41 -7.34 13.55 -9.05
N TYR A 42 -7.96 12.88 -8.09
CA TYR A 42 -9.18 13.36 -7.45
C TYR A 42 -8.96 14.64 -6.66
N GLU A 43 -7.86 14.74 -5.91
CA GLU A 43 -7.53 15.98 -5.18
C GLU A 43 -7.40 17.19 -6.11
N ARG A 44 -6.86 16.98 -7.31
CA ARG A 44 -6.77 18.03 -8.34
C ARG A 44 -8.12 18.31 -9.01
N LYS A 45 -8.92 17.27 -9.30
CA LYS A 45 -10.26 17.41 -9.89
C LYS A 45 -11.17 18.25 -8.99
N TYR A 46 -11.19 17.94 -7.69
CA TYR A 46 -12.06 18.58 -6.70
C TYR A 46 -11.40 19.69 -5.88
N LYS A 47 -10.10 19.95 -6.09
CA LYS A 47 -9.30 20.98 -5.40
C LYS A 47 -9.39 20.92 -3.88
N CYS A 48 -9.48 19.71 -3.33
CA CYS A 48 -9.55 19.46 -1.89
C CYS A 48 -9.07 18.03 -1.58
N ASN A 49 -8.98 17.68 -0.30
CA ASN A 49 -8.71 16.29 0.11
C ASN A 49 -10.01 15.49 0.25
N PHE A 50 -9.88 14.17 0.40
CA PHE A 50 -11.03 13.27 0.47
C PHE A 50 -12.00 13.63 1.60
N GLN A 51 -11.51 13.98 2.79
CA GLN A 51 -12.37 14.33 3.92
C GLN A 51 -13.22 15.58 3.66
N ALA A 52 -12.64 16.61 3.04
CA ALA A 52 -13.36 17.81 2.67
C ALA A 52 -14.36 17.55 1.54
N PHE A 53 -14.00 16.70 0.58
CA PHE A 53 -14.88 16.26 -0.48
C PHE A 53 -16.09 15.47 0.07
N ALA A 54 -15.85 14.47 0.91
CA ALA A 54 -16.88 13.65 1.53
C ALA A 54 -17.91 14.46 2.33
N LYS A 55 -17.48 15.53 3.02
CA LYS A 55 -18.38 16.43 3.76
C LYS A 55 -19.24 17.32 2.87
N ARG A 56 -18.84 17.54 1.62
CA ARG A 56 -19.55 18.38 0.64
C ARG A 56 -20.44 17.56 -0.29
N LEU A 57 -20.38 16.24 -0.21
CA LEU A 57 -21.17 15.34 -1.04
C LEU A 57 -22.67 15.53 -0.69
N SER A 58 -23.41 16.19 -1.57
CA SER A 58 -24.87 16.29 -1.43
C SER A 58 -25.53 14.97 -1.87
N PHE A 59 -26.62 14.60 -1.21
CA PHE A 59 -27.42 13.42 -1.60
C PHE A 59 -28.02 13.55 -3.02
N GLU A 60 -28.24 14.78 -3.47
CA GLU A 60 -28.70 15.10 -4.84
C GLU A 60 -27.55 15.28 -5.84
N GLY A 61 -26.35 14.80 -5.52
CA GLY A 61 -25.19 14.89 -6.39
C GLY A 61 -25.43 14.21 -7.74
N ASN A 62 -24.74 14.67 -8.78
CA ASN A 62 -24.76 13.95 -10.05
C ASN A 62 -24.11 12.57 -9.88
N TYR A 63 -24.54 11.60 -10.69
CA TYR A 63 -24.04 10.22 -10.64
C TYR A 63 -22.50 10.13 -10.67
N GLU A 64 -21.86 10.92 -11.52
CA GLU A 64 -20.39 10.96 -11.64
C GLU A 64 -19.70 11.32 -10.31
N THR A 65 -20.26 12.25 -9.53
CA THR A 65 -19.68 12.64 -8.24
C THR A 65 -19.79 11.53 -7.20
N HIS A 66 -20.84 10.70 -7.27
CA HIS A 66 -20.99 9.54 -6.40
C HIS A 66 -20.06 8.38 -6.80
N GLU A 67 -19.84 8.15 -8.09
CA GLU A 67 -18.85 7.19 -8.59
C GLU A 67 -17.42 7.59 -8.18
N ASP A 68 -17.06 8.87 -8.40
CA ASP A 68 -15.77 9.41 -7.99
C ASP A 68 -15.56 9.30 -6.46
N TYR A 69 -16.62 9.47 -5.67
CA TYR A 69 -16.57 9.22 -4.23
C TYR A 69 -16.25 7.76 -3.91
N GLY A 70 -16.95 6.83 -4.56
CA GLY A 70 -16.72 5.40 -4.41
C GLY A 70 -15.27 5.03 -4.73
N GLU A 71 -14.79 5.41 -5.91
CA GLU A 71 -13.42 5.13 -6.33
C GLU A 71 -12.37 5.80 -5.43
N TRP A 72 -12.54 7.07 -5.08
CA TRP A 72 -11.58 7.78 -4.25
C TRP A 72 -11.52 7.17 -2.84
N SER A 73 -12.67 6.86 -2.23
CA SER A 73 -12.72 6.20 -0.93
C SER A 73 -11.99 4.86 -0.91
N TYR A 74 -12.16 4.06 -1.97
CA TYR A 74 -11.43 2.81 -2.16
C TYR A 74 -9.92 3.04 -2.22
N PHE A 75 -9.44 4.05 -2.95
CA PHE A 75 -8.00 4.33 -3.01
C PHE A 75 -7.43 4.84 -1.69
N GLU A 76 -8.17 5.64 -0.91
CA GLU A 76 -7.75 6.07 0.44
C GLU A 76 -7.58 4.86 1.37
N GLU A 77 -8.55 3.96 1.39
CA GLU A 77 -8.47 2.73 2.19
C GLU A 77 -7.32 1.84 1.74
N LYS A 78 -7.19 1.63 0.42
CA LYS A 78 -6.11 0.83 -0.15
C LYS A 78 -4.73 1.41 0.19
N ALA A 79 -4.55 2.72 0.08
CA ALA A 79 -3.29 3.37 0.42
C ALA A 79 -2.93 3.19 1.90
N LYS A 80 -3.93 3.18 2.78
CA LYS A 80 -3.74 2.90 4.20
C LYS A 80 -3.30 1.45 4.43
N LEU A 81 -3.99 0.48 3.85
CA LEU A 81 -3.66 -0.94 3.97
C LEU A 81 -2.23 -1.23 3.52
N ILE A 82 -1.85 -0.76 2.33
CA ILE A 82 -0.47 -0.92 1.81
C ILE A 82 0.55 -0.27 2.76
N SER A 83 0.23 0.90 3.32
CA SER A 83 1.13 1.58 4.26
C SER A 83 1.31 0.78 5.56
N ASP A 84 0.25 0.14 6.04
CA ASP A 84 0.27 -0.71 7.23
C ASP A 84 1.06 -2.01 6.96
N ASP A 85 0.91 -2.60 5.77
CA ASP A 85 1.66 -3.79 5.34
C ASP A 85 3.16 -3.52 5.22
N ILE A 86 3.56 -2.40 4.59
CA ILE A 86 4.96 -1.95 4.56
C ILE A 86 5.52 -1.85 5.99
N ALA A 87 4.79 -1.21 6.91
CA ALA A 87 5.24 -1.07 8.29
C ALA A 87 5.39 -2.42 8.99
N ASN A 88 4.50 -3.39 8.71
CA ASN A 88 4.60 -4.74 9.24
C ASN A 88 5.82 -5.49 8.68
N TYR A 89 6.09 -5.39 7.37
CA TYR A 89 7.26 -5.98 6.76
C TYR A 89 8.56 -5.36 7.26
N GLU A 90 8.61 -4.05 7.47
CA GLU A 90 9.76 -3.36 8.03
C GLU A 90 10.05 -3.81 9.48
N ARG A 91 9.00 -4.04 10.30
CA ARG A 91 9.16 -4.62 11.63
C ARG A 91 9.70 -6.04 11.59
N LEU A 92 9.21 -6.87 10.66
CA LEU A 92 9.70 -8.24 10.47
C LEU A 92 11.16 -8.27 10.00
N ALA A 93 11.58 -7.32 9.17
CA ALA A 93 12.96 -7.22 8.69
C ALA A 93 13.94 -6.68 9.75
N ALA A 94 13.44 -5.98 10.77
CA ALA A 94 14.22 -5.42 11.86
C ALA A 94 14.33 -6.34 13.09
N ALA A 95 13.51 -7.40 13.16
CA ALA A 95 13.53 -8.44 14.19
C ALA A 95 14.56 -9.53 13.88
#